data_AF-H2Z6P2-F1
#
_entry.id   AF-H2Z6P2-F1
#
_cell.length_a   1.000
_cell.length_b   1.000
_cell.length_c   1.000
_cell.angle_alpha   90.00
_cell.angle_beta   90.00
_cell.angle_gamma   90.00
#
_symmetry.space_group_name_H-M   'P 1'
#
loop_
_entity.id
_entity.type
_entity.pdbx_description
1 polymer ?
#
loop_
_entity_poly.entity_id
_entity_poly.type
_entity_poly.pdbx_seq_one_letter_code
_entity_poly.pdbx_strand_id
1 'polypeptide(L)'
;SFKVNNKDGWLSSSVKRYSSLEVAKEAINDHEIEKFCKYILHRRSSYEDSQHHIRWDPADNIPYVISSSYKYECQHGKDRNKFYNKKRQIGNYLSGKKTYKSIKESIKKDCPAFITIREVIKFPLFKPINASLRQRRESSKMLRHALLNEDDIEKILVCYVKFPDDSDHKGHALGEVVCKQWIQL
;
A
#
# COMPACT_ATOMS: atom_id res chain seq x y z
N SER A 1 31.13 -0.36 10.24
CA SER A 1 30.05 -0.84 9.34
C SER A 1 28.70 -0.61 9.99
N PHE A 2 27.95 0.41 9.56
CA PHE A 2 26.68 0.79 10.19
C PHE A 2 25.54 -0.11 9.67
N LYS A 3 24.94 -0.90 10.56
CA LYS A 3 23.63 -1.50 10.34
C LYS A 3 22.58 -0.43 10.58
N VAL A 4 22.14 0.25 9.51
CA VAL A 4 20.88 0.99 9.54
C VAL A 4 19.81 -0.06 9.83
N ASN A 5 19.19 0.02 11.01
CA ASN A 5 18.12 -0.87 11.40
C ASN A 5 16.91 -0.56 10.51
N ASN A 6 16.90 -1.14 9.31
CA ASN A 6 15.89 -0.99 8.29
C ASN A 6 14.66 -1.83 8.69
N LYS A 7 14.04 -1.49 9.83
CA LYS A 7 12.80 -2.13 10.29
C LYS A 7 11.64 -1.94 9.32
N ASP A 8 11.80 -1.04 8.36
CA ASP A 8 10.78 -0.63 7.42
C ASP A 8 10.88 -1.38 6.07
N GLY A 9 12.06 -1.82 5.61
CA GLY A 9 12.17 -2.59 4.36
C GLY A 9 11.75 -1.84 3.08
N TRP A 10 11.56 -0.51 3.17
CA TRP A 10 11.12 0.37 2.07
C TRP A 10 12.26 0.82 1.14
N LEU A 11 13.46 0.28 1.34
CA LEU A 11 14.64 0.50 0.49
C LEU A 11 14.98 -0.74 -0.36
N SER A 12 14.03 -1.66 -0.51
CA SER A 12 14.12 -2.76 -1.45
C SER A 12 14.06 -2.24 -2.90
N SER A 13 14.73 -2.91 -3.83
CA SER A 13 14.69 -2.66 -5.27
C SER A 13 13.28 -2.64 -5.88
N SER A 14 12.28 -3.16 -5.16
CA SER A 14 10.87 -3.26 -5.58
C SER A 14 10.02 -2.01 -5.28
N VAL A 15 10.58 -0.94 -4.68
CA VAL A 15 9.83 0.29 -4.37
C VAL A 15 10.03 1.34 -5.46
N LYS A 16 8.93 1.75 -6.10
CA LYS A 16 8.90 2.79 -7.15
C LYS A 16 8.39 4.12 -6.59
N ARG A 17 8.94 5.23 -7.09
CA ARG A 17 8.56 6.60 -6.71
C ARG A 17 7.66 7.22 -7.79
N TYR A 18 6.60 7.90 -7.35
CA TYR A 18 5.64 8.62 -8.19
C TYR A 18 5.40 10.03 -7.65
N SER A 19 5.04 10.95 -8.53
CA SER A 19 4.80 12.36 -8.19
C SER A 19 3.48 12.61 -7.46
N SER A 20 2.48 11.74 -7.65
CA SER A 20 1.18 11.88 -6.98
C SER A 20 0.50 10.53 -6.75
N LEU A 21 -0.59 10.55 -6.00
CA LEU A 21 -1.42 9.37 -5.74
C LEU A 21 -2.15 8.90 -7.01
N GLU A 22 -2.53 9.81 -7.90
CA GLU A 22 -3.18 9.51 -9.17
C GLU A 22 -2.24 8.70 -10.07
N VAL A 23 -1.00 9.17 -10.26
CA VAL A 23 0.01 8.47 -11.06
C VAL A 23 0.37 7.11 -10.43
N ALA A 24 0.43 7.05 -9.09
CA ALA A 24 0.65 5.78 -8.39
C ALA A 24 -0.50 4.78 -8.62
N LYS A 25 -1.76 5.24 -8.67
CA LYS A 25 -2.92 4.39 -8.96
C LYS A 25 -2.95 3.94 -10.42
N GLU A 26 -2.57 4.79 -11.36
CA GLU A 26 -2.40 4.43 -12.76
C GLU A 26 -1.36 3.31 -12.90
N ALA A 27 -0.20 3.44 -12.25
CA ALA A 27 0.80 2.39 -12.25
C ALA A 27 0.34 1.07 -11.60
N ILE A 28 -0.59 1.14 -10.62
CA ILE A 28 -1.24 -0.06 -10.09
C ILE A 28 -2.14 -0.70 -11.14
N ASN A 29 -2.93 0.10 -11.86
CA ASN A 29 -3.78 -0.40 -12.94
C ASN A 29 -2.94 -1.03 -14.07
N ASP A 30 -1.83 -0.42 -14.45
CA ASP A 30 -0.92 -0.98 -15.44
C ASP A 30 -0.33 -2.32 -14.98
N HIS A 31 0.08 -2.41 -13.71
CA HIS A 31 0.56 -3.65 -13.12
C HIS A 31 -0.55 -4.73 -13.07
N GLU A 32 -1.79 -4.35 -12.78
CA GLU A 32 -2.95 -5.26 -12.81
C GLU A 32 -3.17 -5.84 -14.23
N ILE A 33 -3.06 -5.00 -15.26
CA ILE A 33 -3.19 -5.40 -16.66
C ILE A 33 -2.02 -6.31 -17.07
N GLU A 34 -0.78 -5.90 -16.78
CA GLU A 34 0.43 -6.64 -17.16
C GLU A 34 0.48 -8.03 -16.51
N LYS A 35 0.15 -8.12 -15.22
CA LYS A 35 0.24 -9.35 -14.43
C LYS A 35 -1.07 -10.14 -14.40
N PHE A 36 -2.11 -9.65 -15.10
CA PHE A 36 -3.44 -10.25 -15.12
C PHE A 36 -3.94 -10.59 -13.72
N CYS A 37 -3.78 -9.65 -12.79
CA CYS A 37 -4.19 -9.79 -11.41
C CYS A 37 -4.94 -8.54 -10.99
N LYS A 38 -5.75 -8.64 -9.94
CA LYS A 38 -6.52 -7.51 -9.44
C LYS A 38 -6.25 -7.31 -7.96
N TYR A 39 -6.15 -6.06 -7.55
CA TYR A 39 -6.00 -5.67 -6.17
C TYR A 39 -7.21 -4.86 -5.69
N ILE A 40 -7.51 -5.02 -4.41
CA ILE A 40 -8.66 -4.41 -3.74
C ILE A 40 -8.12 -3.64 -2.55
N LEU A 41 -8.60 -2.41 -2.33
CA LEU A 41 -8.20 -1.64 -1.16
C LEU A 41 -8.58 -2.39 0.12
N HIS A 42 -7.57 -2.81 0.88
CA HIS A 42 -7.75 -3.52 2.14
C HIS A 42 -7.76 -2.55 3.32
N ARG A 43 -6.82 -1.60 3.34
CA ARG A 43 -6.66 -0.65 4.44
C ARG A 43 -6.16 0.69 3.93
N ARG A 44 -6.70 1.76 4.52
CA ARG A 44 -6.17 3.11 4.45
C ARG A 44 -5.82 3.57 5.86
N SER A 45 -4.74 4.32 6.03
CA SER A 45 -4.43 4.99 7.29
C SER A 45 -3.91 6.38 6.98
N SER A 46 -4.55 7.39 7.56
CA SER A 46 -4.15 8.80 7.50
C SER A 46 -3.44 9.14 8.79
N TYR A 47 -2.40 9.96 8.71
CA TYR A 47 -1.66 10.44 9.87
C TYR A 47 -1.92 11.94 9.99
N GLU A 48 -2.68 12.33 11.01
CA GLU A 48 -2.90 13.74 11.34
C GLU A 48 -1.66 14.37 11.99
N ASP A 49 -1.60 15.69 11.92
CA ASP A 49 -0.39 16.51 12.12
C ASP A 49 0.18 16.48 13.54
N SER A 50 -0.57 15.97 14.51
CA SER A 50 -0.21 16.04 15.93
C SER A 50 1.01 15.20 16.33
N GLN A 51 1.48 14.26 15.49
CA GLN A 51 2.66 13.44 15.77
C GLN A 51 3.49 13.15 14.50
N HIS A 52 3.94 14.19 13.81
CA HIS A 52 4.86 14.07 12.68
C HIS A 52 6.20 13.43 13.10
N HIS A 53 6.30 12.11 13.01
CA HIS A 53 7.57 11.41 13.12
C HIS A 53 8.40 11.71 11.87
N ILE A 54 9.29 12.71 11.97
CA ILE A 54 10.21 13.09 10.90
C ILE A 54 11.15 11.93 10.58
N ARG A 55 11.12 11.53 9.32
CA ARG A 55 11.96 10.50 8.72
C ARG A 55 12.92 11.16 7.73
N TRP A 56 13.92 10.40 7.29
CA TRP A 56 14.96 10.86 6.40
C TRP A 56 15.02 9.96 5.19
N ASP A 57 14.86 10.51 4.00
CA ASP A 57 15.04 9.73 2.78
C ASP A 57 16.55 9.53 2.57
N PRO A 58 17.03 8.28 2.53
CA PRO A 58 18.46 8.01 2.40
C PRO A 58 19.03 8.36 1.03
N ALA A 59 18.19 8.47 -0.02
CA ALA A 59 18.65 8.78 -1.37
C ALA A 59 19.04 10.25 -1.51
N ASP A 60 18.19 11.17 -1.03
CA ASP A 60 18.39 12.62 -1.20
C ASP A 60 18.69 13.37 0.11
N ASN A 61 18.62 12.68 1.26
CA ASN A 61 18.77 13.24 2.60
C ASN A 61 17.74 14.32 2.94
N ILE A 62 16.57 14.29 2.31
CA ILE A 62 15.49 15.25 2.58
C ILE A 62 14.61 14.70 3.71
N PRO A 63 14.27 15.53 4.73
CA PRO A 63 13.34 15.11 5.76
C PRO A 63 11.93 15.00 5.20
N TYR A 64 11.18 14.01 5.68
CA TYR A 64 9.81 13.77 5.25
C TYR A 64 8.93 13.24 6.37
N VAL A 65 7.61 13.42 6.21
CA VAL A 65 6.58 12.81 7.05
C VAL A 65 5.69 11.93 6.19
N ILE A 66 5.14 10.87 6.76
CA ILE A 66 4.12 10.06 6.06
C ILE A 66 2.79 10.74 6.29
N SER A 67 2.11 11.14 5.22
CA SER A 67 0.77 11.72 5.28
C SER A 67 -0.29 10.61 5.27
N SER A 68 -0.14 9.64 4.37
CA SER A 68 -1.10 8.56 4.25
C SER A 68 -0.45 7.26 3.80
N SER A 69 -1.13 6.15 4.09
CA SER A 69 -0.73 4.82 3.63
C SER A 69 -1.93 4.03 3.15
N TYR A 70 -1.72 3.29 2.06
CA TYR A 70 -2.73 2.46 1.43
C TYR A 70 -2.16 1.04 1.28
N LYS A 71 -2.97 0.05 1.61
CA LYS A 71 -2.64 -1.35 1.40
C LYS A 71 -3.72 -1.97 0.54
N TYR A 72 -3.34 -2.43 -0.63
CA TYR A 72 -4.18 -3.13 -1.57
C TYR A 72 -3.84 -4.61 -1.53
N GLU A 73 -4.84 -5.45 -1.43
CA GLU A 73 -4.70 -6.91 -1.35
C GLU A 73 -5.07 -7.55 -2.67
N CYS A 74 -4.39 -8.63 -3.04
CA CYS A 74 -4.81 -9.44 -4.19
C CYS A 74 -6.27 -9.89 -4.02
N GLN A 75 -7.03 -9.94 -5.12
CA GLN A 75 -8.42 -10.40 -5.11
C GLN A 75 -8.55 -11.83 -4.55
N HIS A 76 -7.52 -12.66 -4.72
CA HIS A 76 -7.41 -14.02 -4.19
C HIS A 76 -6.89 -14.06 -2.74
N GLY A 77 -6.82 -12.92 -2.05
CA GLY A 77 -6.39 -12.83 -0.66
C GLY A 77 -7.30 -13.57 0.32
N LYS A 78 -7.11 -13.33 1.61
CA LYS A 78 -7.82 -14.01 2.68
C LYS A 78 -9.34 -13.86 2.60
N ASP A 79 -10.08 -14.96 2.74
CA ASP A 79 -11.53 -14.90 2.96
C ASP A 79 -11.82 -14.57 4.44
N ARG A 80 -12.01 -13.28 4.72
CA ARG A 80 -12.36 -12.81 6.07
C ARG A 80 -13.80 -13.16 6.47
N ASN A 81 -14.66 -13.51 5.51
CA ASN A 81 -16.07 -13.84 5.73
C ASN A 81 -16.36 -15.35 5.60
N LYS A 82 -15.32 -16.19 5.59
CA LYS A 82 -15.41 -17.65 5.38
C LYS A 82 -16.48 -18.32 6.25
N PHE A 83 -16.54 -17.98 7.54
CA PHE A 83 -17.52 -18.55 8.47
C PHE A 83 -18.96 -18.16 8.13
N TYR A 84 -19.19 -16.90 7.75
CA TYR A 84 -20.51 -16.41 7.37
C TYR A 84 -20.97 -17.02 6.04
N ASN A 85 -20.05 -17.13 5.08
CA ASN A 85 -20.29 -17.77 3.79
C ASN A 85 -20.63 -19.26 3.95
N LYS A 86 -19.90 -19.99 4.82
CA LYS A 86 -20.17 -21.40 5.12
C LYS A 86 -21.55 -21.61 5.74
N LYS A 87 -21.95 -20.75 6.70
CA LYS A 87 -23.31 -20.79 7.28
C LYS A 87 -24.40 -20.56 6.23
N ARG A 88 -24.21 -19.61 5.31
CA ARG A 88 -25.14 -19.38 4.18
C ARG A 88 -25.26 -20.58 3.24
N GLN A 89 -24.14 -21.22 2.91
CA GLN A 89 -24.16 -22.43 2.06
C GLN A 89 -24.93 -23.58 2.72
N ILE A 90 -24.68 -23.82 4.02
CA ILE A 90 -25.41 -24.84 4.79
C ILE A 90 -26.91 -24.53 4.86
N GLY A 91 -27.29 -23.27 5.14
CA GLY A 91 -28.69 -22.86 5.17
C GLY A 91 -29.41 -22.98 3.83
N ASN A 92 -28.73 -22.68 2.72
CA ASN A 92 -29.27 -22.87 1.37
C ASN A 92 -29.42 -24.34 0.99
N TYR A 93 -28.46 -25.19 1.41
CA TYR A 93 -28.54 -26.64 1.21
C TYR A 93 -29.72 -27.25 1.97
N LEU A 94 -29.89 -26.89 3.25
CA LEU A 94 -30.98 -27.38 4.10
C LEU A 94 -32.37 -26.90 3.66
N SER A 95 -32.46 -25.69 3.07
CA SER A 95 -33.74 -25.13 2.62
C SER A 95 -34.15 -25.56 1.20
N GLY A 96 -33.38 -26.43 0.53
CA GLY A 96 -33.67 -26.90 -0.83
C GLY A 96 -33.63 -25.82 -1.92
N LYS A 97 -33.35 -24.55 -1.57
CA LYS A 97 -33.22 -23.43 -2.49
C LYS A 97 -31.87 -23.50 -3.21
N LYS A 98 -31.76 -24.44 -4.15
CA LYS A 98 -30.69 -24.49 -5.15
C LYS A 98 -30.85 -23.32 -6.12
N THR A 99 -30.54 -22.11 -5.67
CA THR A 99 -30.35 -20.99 -6.58
C THR A 99 -29.03 -21.22 -7.32
N TYR A 100 -28.99 -21.04 -8.64
CA TYR A 100 -27.77 -21.18 -9.46
C TYR A 100 -26.57 -20.36 -8.93
N LYS A 101 -26.85 -19.33 -8.11
CA LYS A 101 -25.87 -18.51 -7.40
C LYS A 101 -25.19 -19.19 -6.20
N SER A 102 -25.67 -20.33 -5.70
CA SER A 102 -25.16 -20.97 -4.47
C SER A 102 -23.93 -21.88 -4.67
N ILE A 103 -23.57 -22.20 -5.93
CA ILE A 103 -22.56 -23.22 -6.26
C ILE A 103 -21.20 -22.62 -6.66
N LYS A 104 -21.08 -21.28 -6.77
CA LYS A 104 -19.79 -20.70 -7.15
C LYS A 104 -18.80 -20.79 -5.99
N GLU A 105 -17.74 -21.57 -6.19
CA GLU A 105 -16.59 -21.60 -5.29
C GLU A 105 -16.01 -20.20 -5.11
N SER A 106 -15.57 -19.90 -3.89
CA SER A 106 -14.94 -18.62 -3.60
C SER A 106 -13.62 -18.51 -4.36
N ILE A 107 -13.38 -17.34 -4.98
CA ILE A 107 -12.11 -17.03 -5.64
C ILE A 107 -10.98 -16.78 -4.63
N LYS A 108 -11.28 -16.70 -3.32
CA LYS A 108 -10.31 -16.43 -2.26
C LYS A 108 -9.43 -17.66 -2.01
N LYS A 109 -8.12 -17.49 -2.13
CA LYS A 109 -7.09 -18.55 -1.99
C LYS A 109 -6.07 -18.25 -0.88
N ASP A 110 -6.34 -17.23 -0.05
CA ASP A 110 -5.43 -16.78 1.02
C ASP A 110 -4.07 -16.28 0.50
N CYS A 111 -4.09 -15.65 -0.68
CA CYS A 111 -2.89 -15.07 -1.27
C CYS A 111 -2.30 -13.95 -0.40
N PRO A 112 -0.99 -13.96 -0.09
CA PRO A 112 -0.36 -12.95 0.74
C PRO A 112 0.16 -11.74 -0.05
N ALA A 113 -0.04 -11.66 -1.37
CA ALA A 113 0.42 -10.55 -2.19
C ALA A 113 -0.34 -9.25 -1.85
N PHE A 114 0.42 -8.17 -1.64
CA PHE A 114 -0.12 -6.84 -1.41
C PHE A 114 0.69 -5.79 -2.17
N ILE A 115 0.00 -4.79 -2.70
CA ILE A 115 0.59 -3.52 -3.08
C ILE A 115 0.47 -2.56 -1.89
N THR A 116 1.55 -1.86 -1.56
CA THR A 116 1.50 -0.83 -0.51
C THR A 116 1.94 0.52 -1.07
N ILE A 117 1.13 1.55 -0.85
CA ILE A 117 1.45 2.95 -1.16
C ILE A 117 1.73 3.69 0.15
N ARG A 118 2.79 4.50 0.17
CA ARG A 118 3.04 5.52 1.18
C ARG A 118 3.11 6.88 0.51
N GLU A 119 2.17 7.73 0.85
CA GLU A 119 2.22 9.14 0.50
C GLU A 119 3.02 9.88 1.57
N VAL A 120 4.01 10.64 1.13
CA VAL A 120 4.87 11.41 2.00
C VAL A 120 4.89 12.87 1.58
N ILE A 121 5.10 13.73 2.57
CA ILE A 121 5.40 15.14 2.36
C ILE A 121 6.89 15.32 2.66
N LYS A 122 7.64 15.76 1.65
CA LYS A 122 9.07 16.11 1.76
C LYS A 122 9.23 17.60 2.00
N PHE A 123 10.30 17.96 2.71
CA PHE A 123 10.63 19.35 3.05
C PHE A 123 12.06 19.69 2.60
N PRO A 124 12.25 20.05 1.31
CA PRO A 124 13.57 20.28 0.72
C PRO A 124 14.40 21.35 1.42
N LEU A 125 13.76 22.44 1.87
CA LEU A 125 14.41 23.56 2.56
C LEU A 125 15.06 23.17 3.89
N PHE A 126 14.68 22.02 4.46
CA PHE A 126 15.24 21.50 5.72
C PHE A 126 16.33 20.45 5.48
N LYS A 127 16.76 20.24 4.24
CA LYS A 127 17.89 19.37 3.91
C LYS A 127 19.19 19.94 4.53
N PRO A 128 19.90 19.17 5.36
CA PRO A 128 21.15 19.63 5.94
C PRO A 128 22.25 19.66 4.89
N ILE A 129 23.22 20.55 5.09
CA ILE A 129 24.42 20.68 4.24
C ILE A 129 25.20 19.35 4.22
N ASN A 130 25.37 18.73 5.39
CA ASN A 130 25.98 17.40 5.53
C ASN A 130 24.98 16.43 6.19
N ALA A 131 24.99 15.17 5.75
CA ALA A 131 24.11 14.12 6.30
C ALA A 131 24.52 13.62 7.70
N SER A 132 25.22 14.43 8.50
CA SER A 132 25.64 14.09 9.85
C SER A 132 24.45 13.95 10.80
N LEU A 133 24.57 13.07 11.81
CA LEU A 133 23.49 12.86 12.79
C LEU A 133 23.13 14.13 13.54
N ARG A 134 24.12 14.97 13.85
CA ARG A 134 23.91 16.25 14.55
C ARG A 134 23.06 17.19 13.69
N GLN A 135 23.44 17.41 12.44
CA GLN A 135 22.70 18.31 11.55
C GLN A 135 21.30 17.79 11.23
N ARG A 136 21.13 16.48 11.01
CA ARG A 136 19.78 15.90 10.85
C ARG A 136 18.90 16.13 12.09
N ARG A 137 19.47 16.06 13.30
CA ARG A 137 18.72 16.36 14.54
C ARG A 137 18.34 17.83 14.62
N GLU A 138 19.25 18.74 14.28
CA GLU A 138 19.00 20.18 14.23
C GLU A 138 17.92 20.53 13.19
N SER A 139 18.07 20.06 11.95
CA SER A 139 17.05 20.20 10.90
C SER A 139 15.70 19.62 11.30
N SER A 140 15.67 18.46 11.98
CA SER A 140 14.41 17.88 12.48
C SER A 140 13.75 18.77 13.53
N LYS A 141 14.53 19.40 14.42
CA LYS A 141 14.00 20.33 15.43
C LYS A 141 13.40 21.57 14.75
N MET A 142 14.13 22.15 13.79
CA MET A 142 13.65 23.30 13.01
C MET A 142 12.35 22.98 12.26
N LEU A 143 12.31 21.82 11.58
CA LEU A 143 11.12 21.40 10.86
C LEU A 143 9.91 21.17 11.79
N ARG A 144 10.11 20.57 12.97
CA ARG A 144 9.00 20.44 13.95
C ARG A 144 8.48 21.81 14.38
N HIS A 145 9.37 22.75 14.65
CA HIS A 145 8.97 24.09 15.06
C HIS A 145 8.17 24.80 13.95
N ALA A 146 8.65 24.70 12.70
CA ALA A 146 7.93 25.27 11.56
C ALA A 146 6.55 24.64 11.34
N LEU A 147 6.45 23.31 11.49
CA LEU A 147 5.17 22.60 11.41
C LEU A 147 4.22 22.98 12.56
N LEU A 148 4.73 23.17 13.78
CA LEU A 148 3.93 23.54 14.95
C LEU A 148 3.42 24.99 14.87
N ASN A 149 4.18 25.88 14.25
CA ASN A 149 3.81 27.28 14.08
C ASN A 149 2.99 27.54 12.81
N GLU A 150 2.72 26.50 12.02
CA GLU A 150 2.05 26.61 10.72
C GLU A 150 2.77 27.57 9.76
N ASP A 151 4.09 27.61 9.83
CA ASP A 151 4.92 28.42 8.93
C ASP A 151 4.65 28.01 7.46
N ASP A 152 4.66 28.98 6.55
CA ASP A 152 4.58 28.70 5.12
C ASP A 152 5.90 28.08 4.63
N ILE A 153 5.91 26.75 4.54
CA ILE A 153 7.07 25.96 4.15
C ILE A 153 6.80 25.18 2.88
N GLU A 154 7.82 25.11 2.02
CA GLU A 154 7.76 24.33 0.78
C GLU A 154 7.54 22.84 1.09
N LYS A 155 6.46 22.29 0.52
CA LYS A 155 6.03 20.90 0.68
C LYS A 155 6.00 20.21 -0.68
N ILE A 156 6.69 19.08 -0.81
CA ILE A 156 6.62 18.24 -2.01
C ILE A 156 5.92 16.93 -1.66
N LEU A 157 4.76 16.69 -2.26
CA LEU A 157 4.06 15.41 -2.17
C LEU A 157 4.74 14.37 -3.07
N VAL A 158 4.94 13.18 -2.53
CA VAL A 158 5.56 12.04 -3.24
C VAL A 158 4.87 10.76 -2.80
N CYS A 159 4.65 9.84 -3.74
CA CYS A 159 4.14 8.50 -3.45
C CYS A 159 5.23 7.45 -3.67
N TYR A 160 5.43 6.57 -2.69
CA TYR A 160 6.23 5.37 -2.82
C TYR A 160 5.32 4.16 -2.90
N VAL A 161 5.47 3.36 -3.95
CA VAL A 161 4.66 2.15 -4.17
C VAL A 161 5.57 0.94 -4.14
N LYS A 162 5.26 -0.02 -3.27
CA LYS A 162 5.86 -1.34 -3.28
C LYS A 162 4.91 -2.29 -4.00
N PHE A 163 5.35 -2.79 -5.14
CA PHE A 163 4.67 -3.87 -5.86
C PHE A 163 5.12 -5.23 -5.27
N PRO A 164 4.24 -6.25 -5.26
CA PRO A 164 4.64 -7.61 -4.95
C PRO A 164 5.47 -8.19 -6.10
N ASP A 165 6.36 -9.10 -5.75
CA ASP A 165 7.05 -9.93 -6.74
C ASP A 165 6.14 -11.10 -7.15
N ASP A 166 6.40 -11.73 -8.29
CA ASP A 166 5.58 -12.86 -8.76
C ASP A 166 5.57 -14.02 -7.74
N SER A 167 6.66 -14.19 -6.97
CA SER A 167 6.77 -15.18 -5.89
C SER A 167 5.94 -14.88 -4.64
N ASP A 168 5.47 -13.64 -4.48
CA ASP A 168 4.58 -13.28 -3.37
C ASP A 168 3.16 -13.82 -3.59
N HIS A 169 2.81 -14.19 -4.81
CA HIS A 169 1.54 -14.86 -5.11
C HIS A 169 1.61 -16.34 -4.71
N LYS A 170 0.76 -16.73 -3.76
CA LYS A 170 0.67 -18.12 -3.27
C LYS A 170 -0.77 -18.61 -3.32
N GLY A 171 -0.94 -19.88 -3.68
CA GLY A 171 -2.24 -20.55 -3.72
C GLY A 171 -3.08 -20.26 -4.97
N HIS A 172 -2.56 -19.53 -5.95
CA HIS A 172 -3.18 -19.30 -7.26
C HIS A 172 -2.11 -18.97 -8.31
N ALA A 173 -2.41 -19.16 -9.60
CA ALA A 173 -1.55 -18.71 -10.69
C ALA A 173 -1.80 -17.23 -11.02
N LEU A 174 -0.75 -16.53 -11.47
CA LEU A 174 -0.90 -15.22 -12.13
C LEU A 174 -1.58 -15.45 -13.48
N GLY A 175 -2.53 -14.59 -13.86
CA GLY A 175 -3.37 -14.84 -15.05
C GLY A 175 -4.68 -15.57 -14.79
N GLU A 176 -4.95 -16.06 -13.57
CA GLU A 176 -6.28 -16.50 -13.16
C GLU A 176 -7.21 -15.29 -12.95
N VAL A 177 -7.48 -14.55 -14.02
CA VAL A 177 -8.65 -13.67 -14.05
C VAL A 177 -9.84 -14.61 -14.15
N VAL A 178 -10.50 -14.86 -13.03
CA VAL A 178 -11.77 -15.62 -13.07
C VAL A 178 -12.70 -14.82 -13.97
N CYS A 179 -12.92 -15.32 -15.19
CA CYS A 179 -13.86 -14.77 -16.13
C CYS A 179 -15.15 -14.50 -15.36
N LYS A 180 -15.47 -13.22 -15.17
CA LYS A 180 -16.87 -12.85 -15.04
C LYS A 180 -17.49 -13.34 -16.35
N GLN A 181 -18.18 -14.48 -16.30
CA GLN A 181 -19.17 -14.81 -17.31
C GLN A 181 -20.14 -13.63 -17.35
N TRP A 182 -19.86 -12.69 -18.25
CA TRP A 182 -20.84 -11.76 -18.75
C TRP A 182 -21.69 -12.57 -19.74
N ILE A 183 -22.81 -13.06 -19.22
CA ILE A 183 -24.13 -13.02 -19.82
C ILE A 183 -24.11 -13.10 -21.36
N GLN A 184 -24.26 -14.32 -21.89
CA GLN A 184 -25.21 -14.50 -22.98
C GLN A 184 -26.60 -14.25 -22.39
N LEU A 185 -27.26 -13.20 -22.90
CA LEU A 185 -28.70 -13.04 -23.19
C LEU A 185 -28.92 -11.57 -23.55
#